data_AF-A0A3A1YP11-F1
#
_entry.id   AF-A0A3A1YP11-F1
#
_cell.length_a   1.000
_cell.length_b   1.000
_cell.length_c   1.000
_cell.angle_alpha   90.00
_cell.angle_beta   90.00
_cell.angle_gamma   90.00
#
_symmetry.space_group_name_H-M   'P 1'
#
loop_
_entity.id
_entity.type
_entity.pdbx_description
1 polymer ?
#
loop_
_entity_poly.entity_id
_entity_poly.type
_entity_poly.pdbx_seq_one_letter_code
_entity_poly.pdbx_strand_id
1 'polypeptide(L)'
;MSEKDQRDYDREDLSRDLEERFRKYREMSGKTEDKSEDETEKEKSKTIPRTPKNENSATDKQTTRTSAEPDQSSNNKQQKKSSFTMPDFSNVKFNFGKGSKAIKTLGLGVVLLGFLATGFYTVNESERGVVKRFGAYYATKMPGLNWRVPVIDKVTKVNVQQVGQLRIEGTMLTQDENVVNVTLTVQYRVDDPYNYLYMVDAPETTLREATEASLRFVVGHMKMDDVITTGRSIVRENTRQMLLKTLESYNVGIGIVDVNFQSARPPEEVKESFDDAIKAQEDEQRYIREAEAYQRSREPIARGQARQIIAQAQGYAASIIAKANADAAEYNNLLPQFLANPSVFKQRYYLEAMAELYGNTPKVIMQDNNAITFLPLDKLLSTGKAPTQVKQGDGSLLQDPNQAQPTTPTPSYAPTTTTPTTTTPAATDNRSPVTRDGSRTAPSRFNTRGSN
;
A
#
# COMPACT_ATOMS: atom_id res chain seq x y z
N MET A 1 51.70 -17.34 -37.37
CA MET A 1 50.65 -18.07 -36.64
C MET A 1 49.33 -17.42 -36.95
N SER A 2 48.33 -18.20 -37.36
CA SER A 2 47.09 -17.70 -37.93
C SER A 2 46.12 -17.26 -36.82
N GLU A 3 45.34 -16.20 -37.07
CA GLU A 3 44.29 -15.62 -36.21
C GLU A 3 43.16 -16.61 -35.82
N LYS A 4 43.20 -17.84 -36.34
CA LYS A 4 42.40 -18.98 -35.89
C LYS A 4 42.97 -19.64 -34.64
N ASP A 5 44.29 -19.84 -34.57
CA ASP A 5 44.95 -20.54 -33.45
C ASP A 5 44.86 -19.74 -32.15
N GLN A 6 44.83 -18.40 -32.22
CA GLN A 6 44.67 -17.53 -31.06
C GLN A 6 43.25 -17.59 -30.46
N ARG A 7 42.22 -17.72 -31.31
CA ARG A 7 40.82 -17.77 -30.88
C ARG A 7 40.42 -19.11 -30.26
N ASP A 8 41.10 -20.18 -30.67
CA ASP A 8 40.88 -21.50 -30.09
C ASP A 8 41.57 -21.63 -28.72
N TYR A 9 42.74 -21.01 -28.54
CA TYR A 9 43.40 -20.88 -27.22
C TYR A 9 42.57 -20.08 -26.21
N ASP A 10 42.02 -18.93 -26.61
CA ASP A 10 41.19 -18.10 -25.72
C ASP A 10 39.87 -18.77 -25.31
N ARG A 11 39.33 -19.67 -26.15
CA ARG A 11 38.10 -20.42 -25.83
C ARG A 11 38.34 -21.54 -24.82
N GLU A 12 39.47 -22.23 -24.90
CA GLU A 12 39.80 -23.29 -23.94
C GLU A 12 40.05 -22.72 -22.55
N ASP A 13 40.75 -21.58 -22.42
CA ASP A 13 40.99 -20.96 -21.11
C ASP A 13 39.71 -20.39 -20.47
N LEU A 14 38.80 -19.78 -21.26
CA LEU A 14 37.50 -19.35 -20.73
C LEU A 14 36.61 -20.55 -20.31
N SER A 15 36.70 -21.68 -21.01
CA SER A 15 35.94 -22.88 -20.65
C SER A 15 36.41 -23.49 -19.33
N ARG A 16 37.72 -23.49 -19.07
CA ARG A 16 38.31 -23.96 -17.82
C ARG A 16 38.00 -23.05 -16.63
N ASP A 17 38.07 -21.72 -16.78
CA ASP A 17 37.69 -20.78 -15.71
C ASP A 17 36.21 -20.91 -15.35
N LEU A 18 35.34 -21.15 -16.34
CA LEU A 18 33.91 -21.40 -16.09
C LEU A 18 33.69 -22.73 -15.35
N GLU A 19 34.35 -23.83 -15.77
CA GLU A 19 34.23 -25.12 -15.07
C GLU A 19 34.76 -25.08 -13.62
N GLU A 20 35.88 -24.39 -13.37
CA GLU A 20 36.41 -24.23 -12.02
C GLU A 20 35.46 -23.40 -11.13
N ARG A 21 34.85 -22.35 -11.68
CA ARG A 21 33.84 -21.57 -10.95
C ARG A 21 32.60 -22.40 -10.65
N PHE A 22 32.08 -23.18 -11.61
CA PHE A 22 30.94 -24.06 -11.37
C PHE A 22 31.25 -25.15 -10.33
N ARG A 23 32.47 -25.69 -10.33
CA ARG A 23 32.92 -26.65 -9.32
C ARG A 23 32.96 -26.03 -7.93
N LYS A 24 33.49 -24.80 -7.83
CA LYS A 24 33.57 -24.06 -6.56
C LYS A 24 32.19 -23.68 -6.01
N TYR A 25 31.23 -23.35 -6.89
CA TYR A 25 29.83 -23.15 -6.48
C TYR A 25 29.17 -24.44 -5.99
N ARG A 26 29.43 -25.59 -6.64
CA ARG A 26 28.94 -26.90 -6.19
C ARG A 26 29.53 -27.31 -4.83
N GLU A 27 30.80 -27.04 -4.58
CA GLU A 27 31.44 -27.28 -3.28
C GLU A 27 30.92 -26.34 -2.18
N MET A 28 30.60 -25.08 -2.50
CA MET A 28 29.97 -24.17 -1.55
C MET A 28 28.52 -24.54 -1.25
N SER A 29 27.78 -25.07 -2.24
CA SER A 29 26.39 -25.50 -2.07
C SER A 29 26.24 -26.85 -1.38
N GLY A 30 27.21 -27.77 -1.54
CA GLY A 30 27.14 -29.13 -0.99
C GLY A 30 27.59 -29.27 0.47
N LYS A 31 27.98 -28.18 1.13
CA LYS A 31 28.53 -28.24 2.51
C LYS A 31 27.46 -28.12 3.61
N THR A 32 26.18 -28.16 3.25
CA THR A 32 25.05 -28.03 4.18
C THR A 32 24.24 -29.32 4.37
N GLU A 33 24.61 -30.43 3.73
CA GLU A 33 23.74 -31.63 3.66
C GLU A 33 24.27 -32.90 4.35
N ASP A 34 25.37 -32.86 5.09
CA ASP A 34 25.88 -34.04 5.81
C ASP A 34 26.31 -33.69 7.25
N LYS A 35 25.34 -33.50 8.15
CA LYS A 35 25.57 -33.52 9.61
C LYS A 35 24.30 -33.67 10.47
N SER A 36 23.41 -34.57 10.08
CA SER A 36 22.29 -34.97 10.93
C SER A 36 21.92 -36.42 10.69
N GLU A 37 22.72 -37.35 11.23
CA GLU A 37 22.34 -38.74 11.50
C GLU A 37 23.55 -39.50 12.09
N ASP A 38 23.81 -39.30 13.38
CA ASP A 38 24.20 -40.38 14.31
C ASP A 38 24.39 -39.77 15.71
N GLU A 39 23.59 -40.20 16.68
CA GLU A 39 23.89 -40.28 18.13
C GLU A 39 22.57 -40.43 18.91
N THR A 40 21.98 -41.62 18.82
CA THR A 40 21.18 -42.18 19.91
C THR A 40 22.00 -43.23 20.64
N GLU A 41 21.98 -43.15 21.97
CA GLU A 41 22.58 -44.05 22.96
C GLU A 41 24.07 -43.89 23.28
N LYS A 42 24.35 -43.09 24.32
CA LYS A 42 25.08 -43.56 25.52
C LYS A 42 25.10 -42.50 26.63
N GLU A 43 25.18 -43.03 27.86
CA GLU A 43 25.68 -42.38 29.08
C GLU A 43 24.66 -41.71 30.03
N LYS A 44 24.02 -42.57 30.83
CA LYS A 44 23.72 -42.29 32.24
C LYS A 44 25.01 -42.18 33.06
N SER A 45 24.93 -41.43 34.17
CA SER A 45 25.85 -41.35 35.33
C SER A 45 26.94 -40.29 35.30
N LYS A 46 26.74 -39.17 36.04
CA LYS A 46 27.52 -38.88 37.28
C LYS A 46 26.95 -37.71 38.09
N THR A 47 27.18 -37.79 39.39
CA THR A 47 26.59 -37.01 40.50
C THR A 47 27.70 -36.22 41.23
N ILE A 48 27.49 -34.88 41.44
CA ILE A 48 27.89 -33.99 42.60
C ILE A 48 29.41 -33.75 42.87
N PRO A 49 29.94 -32.61 43.43
CA PRO A 49 29.41 -31.62 44.43
C PRO A 49 29.57 -30.10 44.15
N ARG A 50 28.67 -29.20 44.62
CA ARG A 50 28.62 -28.38 45.88
C ARG A 50 29.92 -27.60 46.22
N THR A 51 30.03 -26.26 46.07
CA THR A 51 29.65 -25.09 46.96
C THR A 51 30.89 -24.17 47.15
N PRO A 52 30.90 -22.93 47.73
CA PRO A 52 29.84 -21.94 48.11
C PRO A 52 30.17 -20.43 47.81
N LYS A 53 29.32 -19.51 48.36
CA LYS A 53 29.51 -18.09 48.82
C LYS A 53 28.92 -16.96 47.92
N ASN A 54 27.79 -16.31 48.28
CA ASN A 54 27.52 -15.15 49.20
C ASN A 54 28.15 -13.83 48.66
N GLU A 55 27.51 -12.66 48.47
CA GLU A 55 26.54 -11.90 49.28
C GLU A 55 25.83 -10.76 48.49
N ASN A 56 24.59 -10.48 48.89
CA ASN A 56 23.91 -9.19 49.12
C ASN A 56 23.77 -8.12 48.01
N SER A 57 22.52 -7.80 47.66
CA SER A 57 21.94 -6.49 48.00
C SER A 57 20.42 -6.48 47.84
N ALA A 58 19.76 -5.78 48.77
CA ALA A 58 18.34 -5.79 49.05
C ALA A 58 17.69 -4.46 48.68
N THR A 59 16.51 -4.48 48.07
CA THR A 59 15.37 -3.54 48.14
C THR A 59 14.30 -4.17 47.25
N ASP A 60 13.05 -4.44 47.60
CA ASP A 60 12.06 -3.62 48.29
C ASP A 60 10.91 -4.55 48.73
N LYS A 61 10.44 -4.47 49.98
CA LYS A 61 9.22 -5.17 50.44
C LYS A 61 8.39 -4.21 51.27
N GLN A 62 7.28 -3.75 50.69
CA GLN A 62 6.28 -2.95 51.37
C GLN A 62 5.10 -3.83 51.80
N THR A 63 5.06 -4.05 53.12
CA THR A 63 3.89 -4.01 54.00
C THR A 63 2.66 -4.87 53.66
N THR A 64 2.60 -6.03 54.33
CA THR A 64 1.38 -6.67 54.79
C THR A 64 0.77 -5.90 55.98
N ARG A 65 -0.54 -5.63 55.94
CA ARG A 65 -1.35 -5.45 57.14
C ARG A 65 -2.56 -6.38 57.07
N THR A 66 -2.52 -7.33 58.00
CA THR A 66 -3.56 -8.21 58.51
C THR A 66 -4.89 -7.50 58.76
N SER A 67 -5.99 -8.16 58.39
CA SER A 67 -7.24 -8.17 59.17
C SER A 67 -8.00 -9.45 58.83
N ALA A 68 -8.57 -10.05 59.87
CA ALA A 68 -9.05 -11.42 59.94
C ALA A 68 -10.45 -11.62 59.34
N GLU A 69 -10.69 -12.87 58.93
CA GLU A 69 -12.01 -13.49 58.72
C GLU A 69 -12.86 -13.44 60.02
N PRO A 70 -14.20 -13.38 59.90
CA PRO A 70 -14.93 -14.64 59.76
C PRO A 70 -16.15 -14.63 58.80
N ASP A 71 -16.35 -15.80 58.21
CA ASP A 71 -17.57 -16.54 57.86
C ASP A 71 -18.89 -15.83 57.43
N GLN A 72 -19.32 -16.29 56.26
CA GLN A 72 -20.68 -16.72 55.87
C GLN A 72 -21.90 -15.87 56.25
N SER A 73 -22.55 -15.32 55.22
CA SER A 73 -23.92 -15.70 54.83
C SER A 73 -24.44 -14.76 53.74
N SER A 74 -24.99 -15.37 52.69
CA SER A 74 -25.87 -14.85 51.64
C SER A 74 -26.33 -13.39 51.77
N ASN A 75 -25.96 -12.55 50.79
CA ASN A 75 -26.77 -11.38 50.47
C ASN A 75 -26.85 -11.13 48.96
N ASN A 76 -27.96 -11.61 48.41
CA ASN A 76 -28.41 -11.37 47.04
C ASN A 76 -28.82 -9.90 46.90
N LYS A 77 -27.98 -9.10 46.23
CA LYS A 77 -28.26 -7.69 45.93
C LYS A 77 -29.22 -7.60 44.75
N GLN A 78 -30.50 -7.74 45.06
CA GLN A 78 -31.59 -7.52 44.10
C GLN A 78 -31.58 -6.06 43.63
N GLN A 79 -31.45 -5.94 42.32
CA GLN A 79 -31.64 -4.70 41.57
C GLN A 79 -33.03 -4.12 41.89
N LYS A 80 -33.03 -2.84 42.28
CA LYS A 80 -34.23 -2.00 42.44
C LYS A 80 -35.03 -2.02 41.13
N LYS A 81 -36.05 -2.88 41.07
CA LYS A 81 -37.24 -2.63 40.27
C LYS A 81 -38.04 -1.59 41.04
N SER A 82 -38.22 -0.41 40.46
CA SER A 82 -39.28 0.51 40.85
C SER A 82 -40.62 -0.17 40.56
N SER A 83 -41.08 -0.98 41.52
CA SER A 83 -42.45 -1.45 41.56
C SER A 83 -43.34 -0.23 41.75
N PHE A 84 -44.17 0.05 40.76
CA PHE A 84 -45.37 0.84 40.95
C PHE A 84 -46.19 0.16 42.05
N THR A 85 -46.15 0.70 43.26
CA THR A 85 -46.94 0.25 44.40
C THR A 85 -48.40 0.55 44.07
N MET A 86 -49.20 -0.49 43.82
CA MET A 86 -50.65 -0.31 43.80
C MET A 86 -51.09 0.20 45.18
N PRO A 87 -51.99 1.19 45.25
CA PRO A 87 -52.60 1.57 46.52
C PRO A 87 -53.24 0.36 47.19
N ASP A 88 -52.98 0.20 48.49
CA ASP A 88 -53.52 -0.87 49.33
C ASP A 88 -55.01 -0.62 49.60
N PHE A 89 -55.87 -1.50 49.08
CA PHE A 89 -57.33 -1.44 49.27
C PHE A 89 -57.82 -2.36 50.39
N SER A 90 -56.94 -2.95 51.19
CA SER A 90 -57.33 -3.91 52.25
C SER A 90 -58.18 -3.29 53.37
N ASN A 91 -58.17 -1.97 53.52
CA ASN A 91 -58.93 -1.24 54.54
C ASN A 91 -60.15 -0.48 54.02
N VAL A 92 -60.70 -0.85 52.86
CA VAL A 92 -62.02 -0.37 52.44
C VAL A 92 -63.09 -1.35 52.91
N LYS A 93 -63.59 -1.14 54.14
CA LYS A 93 -64.76 -1.86 54.66
C LYS A 93 -66.02 -1.38 53.92
N PHE A 94 -66.35 -2.03 52.80
CA PHE A 94 -67.65 -1.86 52.14
C PHE A 94 -68.75 -2.51 52.98
N ASN A 95 -69.41 -1.71 53.81
CA ASN A 95 -70.52 -2.13 54.63
C ASN A 95 -71.77 -2.32 53.74
N PHE A 96 -72.00 -3.55 53.26
CA PHE A 96 -73.18 -3.89 52.46
C PHE A 96 -74.42 -4.04 53.36
N GLY A 97 -74.96 -2.89 53.78
CA GLY A 97 -76.28 -2.79 54.39
C GLY A 97 -77.34 -3.46 53.51
N LYS A 98 -78.23 -4.22 54.16
CA LYS A 98 -79.30 -5.02 53.57
C LYS A 98 -80.42 -4.09 53.03
N GLY A 99 -80.14 -3.35 51.96
CA GLY A 99 -81.08 -2.41 51.36
C GLY A 99 -80.56 -1.81 50.05
N SER A 100 -81.35 -1.95 48.98
CA SER A 100 -81.12 -1.50 47.60
C SER A 100 -80.11 -2.32 46.77
N LYS A 101 -80.62 -2.98 45.73
CA LYS A 101 -79.81 -3.61 44.68
C LYS A 101 -78.88 -2.59 43.98
N ALA A 102 -79.24 -1.31 44.02
CA ALA A 102 -78.50 -0.19 43.42
C ALA A 102 -77.11 0.05 44.02
N ILE A 103 -76.94 -0.05 45.35
CA ILE A 103 -75.63 0.17 45.99
C ILE A 103 -74.67 -1.00 45.73
N LYS A 104 -75.19 -2.23 45.62
CA LYS A 104 -74.42 -3.43 45.20
C LYS A 104 -73.93 -3.33 43.76
N THR A 105 -74.79 -2.90 42.84
CA THR A 105 -74.39 -2.70 41.44
C THR A 105 -73.41 -1.54 41.30
N LEU A 106 -73.56 -0.47 42.08
CA LEU A 106 -72.65 0.68 42.05
C LEU A 106 -71.27 0.33 42.62
N GLY A 107 -71.21 -0.37 43.76
CA GLY A 107 -69.95 -0.84 44.35
C GLY A 107 -69.19 -1.82 43.46
N LEU A 108 -69.90 -2.78 42.85
CA LEU A 108 -69.29 -3.70 41.87
C LEU A 108 -68.80 -2.96 40.62
N GLY A 109 -69.54 -1.96 40.16
CA GLY A 109 -69.13 -1.09 39.05
C GLY A 109 -67.85 -0.33 39.34
N VAL A 110 -67.70 0.25 40.54
CA VAL A 110 -66.47 0.97 40.95
C VAL A 110 -65.26 0.03 41.06
N VAL A 111 -65.44 -1.18 41.61
CA VAL A 111 -64.37 -2.19 41.69
C VAL A 111 -63.96 -2.66 40.29
N LEU A 112 -64.92 -2.90 39.40
CA LEU A 112 -64.66 -3.28 38.01
C LEU A 112 -63.94 -2.16 37.26
N LEU A 113 -64.34 -0.90 37.46
CA LEU A 113 -63.70 0.26 36.84
C LEU A 113 -62.25 0.43 37.33
N GLY A 114 -62.02 0.27 38.63
CA GLY A 114 -60.68 0.27 39.22
C GLY A 114 -59.82 -0.86 38.67
N PHE A 115 -60.38 -2.07 38.53
CA PHE A 115 -59.71 -3.22 37.94
C PHE A 115 -59.34 -2.98 36.46
N LEU A 116 -60.25 -2.41 35.65
CA LEU A 116 -59.97 -2.04 34.26
C LEU A 116 -58.90 -0.94 34.17
N ALA A 117 -58.88 0.01 35.11
CA ALA A 117 -57.86 1.06 35.18
C ALA A 117 -56.45 0.52 35.49
N THR A 118 -56.32 -0.61 36.19
CA THR A 118 -55.01 -1.26 36.37
C THR A 118 -54.43 -1.85 35.07
N GLY A 119 -55.24 -1.92 34.00
CA GLY A 119 -54.84 -2.38 32.69
C GLY A 119 -54.00 -1.38 31.88
N PHE A 120 -53.89 -0.12 32.32
CA PHE A 120 -53.07 0.87 31.61
C PHE A 120 -51.57 0.64 31.87
N TYR A 121 -50.79 0.64 30.80
CA TYR A 121 -49.33 0.57 30.85
C TYR A 121 -48.72 1.42 29.75
N THR A 122 -47.51 1.94 29.98
CA THR A 122 -46.76 2.71 29.00
C THR A 122 -45.67 1.86 28.38
N VAL A 123 -45.45 2.04 27.08
CA VAL A 123 -44.33 1.48 26.31
C VAL A 123 -43.42 2.63 25.92
N ASN A 124 -42.12 2.49 26.17
CA ASN A 124 -41.12 3.51 25.81
C ASN A 124 -40.93 3.58 24.29
N GLU A 125 -40.41 4.70 23.79
CA GLU A 125 -40.15 4.89 22.34
C GLU A 125 -39.17 3.84 21.77
N SER A 126 -38.18 3.45 22.57
CA SER A 126 -37.21 2.41 22.25
C SER A 126 -37.74 0.99 22.35
N GLU A 127 -38.93 0.80 22.93
CA GLU A 127 -39.51 -0.51 23.19
C GLU A 127 -40.71 -0.79 22.30
N ARG A 128 -40.99 -2.08 22.08
CA ARG A 128 -42.24 -2.58 21.52
C ARG A 128 -42.84 -3.58 22.49
N GLY A 129 -44.14 -3.46 22.73
CA GLY A 129 -44.87 -4.32 23.66
C GLY A 129 -45.54 -5.46 22.90
N VAL A 130 -45.04 -6.68 23.04
CA VAL A 130 -45.66 -7.88 22.47
C VAL A 130 -46.67 -8.44 23.46
N VAL A 131 -47.95 -8.44 23.06
CA VAL A 131 -49.06 -8.86 23.91
C VAL A 131 -49.49 -10.28 23.56
N LYS A 132 -49.48 -11.15 24.56
CA LYS A 132 -50.05 -12.50 24.50
C LYS A 132 -51.38 -12.52 25.23
N ARG A 133 -52.42 -13.04 24.58
CA ARG A 133 -53.76 -13.23 25.16
C ARG A 133 -54.04 -14.73 25.23
N PHE A 134 -54.32 -15.26 26.43
CA PHE A 134 -54.46 -16.70 26.65
C PHE A 134 -53.30 -17.55 26.09
N GLY A 135 -52.08 -16.97 26.06
CA GLY A 135 -50.90 -17.64 25.51
C GLY A 135 -50.71 -17.50 24.00
N ALA A 136 -51.74 -17.13 23.24
CA ALA A 136 -51.63 -16.83 21.81
C ALA A 136 -51.15 -15.39 21.56
N TYR A 137 -50.46 -15.17 20.45
CA TYR A 137 -50.08 -13.82 20.01
C TYR A 137 -51.33 -13.02 19.64
N TYR A 138 -51.46 -11.81 20.20
CA TYR A 138 -52.58 -10.92 19.91
C TYR A 138 -52.14 -9.76 19.02
N ALA A 139 -51.17 -8.96 19.48
CA ALA A 139 -50.66 -7.82 18.74
C ALA A 139 -49.34 -7.30 19.32
N THR A 140 -48.52 -6.71 18.45
CA THR A 140 -47.41 -5.83 18.83
C THR A 140 -47.93 -4.39 18.97
N LYS A 141 -47.71 -3.79 20.14
CA LYS A 141 -48.13 -2.42 20.46
C LYS A 141 -46.99 -1.43 20.22
N MET A 142 -47.34 -0.32 19.57
CA MET A 142 -46.48 0.85 19.35
C MET A 142 -46.19 1.58 20.69
N PRO A 143 -45.19 2.47 20.72
CA PRO A 143 -44.89 3.32 21.87
C PRO A 143 -46.10 4.14 22.33
N GLY A 144 -46.12 4.46 23.62
CA GLY A 144 -47.18 5.26 24.23
C GLY A 144 -48.06 4.49 25.21
N LEU A 145 -49.18 5.12 25.57
CA LEU A 145 -50.13 4.57 26.54
C LEU A 145 -50.97 3.48 25.87
N ASN A 146 -50.83 2.27 26.37
CA ASN A 146 -51.56 1.10 25.90
C ASN A 146 -52.41 0.52 27.02
N TRP A 147 -53.50 -0.15 26.65
CA TRP A 147 -54.37 -0.82 27.59
C TRP A 147 -54.36 -2.33 27.36
N ARG A 148 -54.25 -3.09 28.44
CA ARG A 148 -54.34 -4.56 28.44
C ARG A 148 -55.45 -5.02 29.37
N VAL A 149 -56.02 -6.18 29.10
CA VAL A 149 -56.96 -6.81 30.03
C VAL A 149 -56.15 -7.44 31.18
N PRO A 150 -56.27 -6.94 32.42
CA PRO A 150 -55.54 -7.52 33.55
C PRO A 150 -55.93 -8.98 33.73
N VAL A 151 -54.98 -9.84 34.14
CA VAL A 151 -55.07 -11.30 34.30
C VAL A 151 -54.93 -12.13 33.02
N ILE A 152 -55.50 -11.69 31.90
CA ILE A 152 -55.50 -12.49 30.64
C ILE A 152 -54.29 -12.16 29.75
N ASP A 153 -53.95 -10.88 29.67
CA ASP A 153 -52.93 -10.39 28.73
C ASP A 153 -51.55 -10.32 29.40
N LYS A 154 -50.56 -11.06 28.86
CA LYS A 154 -49.14 -10.96 29.24
C LYS A 154 -48.42 -10.05 28.25
N VAL A 155 -47.75 -9.02 28.75
CA VAL A 155 -47.00 -8.06 27.92
C VAL A 155 -45.51 -8.25 28.16
N THR A 156 -44.78 -8.54 27.09
CA THR A 156 -43.31 -8.55 27.09
C THR A 156 -42.84 -7.32 26.32
N LYS A 157 -41.98 -6.51 26.93
CA LYS A 157 -41.38 -5.34 26.27
C LYS A 157 -40.01 -5.75 25.72
N VAL A 158 -39.77 -5.46 24.44
CA VAL A 158 -38.48 -5.70 23.78
C VAL A 158 -37.94 -4.38 23.27
N ASN A 159 -36.66 -4.13 23.51
CA ASN A 159 -35.99 -2.94 23.01
C ASN A 159 -35.60 -3.14 21.54
N VAL A 160 -36.16 -2.35 20.64
CA VAL A 160 -35.92 -2.43 19.19
C VAL A 160 -34.91 -1.40 18.69
N GLN A 161 -34.62 -0.36 19.49
CA GLN A 161 -33.65 0.69 19.12
C GLN A 161 -32.25 0.41 19.64
N GLN A 162 -32.10 -0.48 20.63
CA GLN A 162 -30.79 -0.86 21.15
C GLN A 162 -30.04 -1.70 20.13
N VAL A 163 -28.84 -1.23 19.78
CA VAL A 163 -27.91 -1.97 18.93
C VAL A 163 -27.09 -2.90 19.82
N GLY A 164 -27.26 -4.21 19.63
CA GLY A 164 -26.43 -5.25 20.22
C GLY A 164 -25.13 -5.40 19.44
N GLN A 165 -24.06 -5.80 20.13
CA GLN A 165 -22.79 -6.14 19.51
C GLN A 165 -22.44 -7.58 19.82
N LEU A 166 -22.12 -8.34 18.78
CA LEU A 166 -21.73 -9.72 18.86
C LEU A 166 -20.32 -9.88 18.30
N ARG A 167 -19.36 -10.17 19.19
CA ARG A 167 -17.97 -10.47 18.80
C ARG A 167 -17.80 -11.98 18.71
N ILE A 168 -17.19 -12.42 17.61
CA ILE A 168 -16.82 -13.80 17.34
C ILE A 168 -15.34 -13.82 17.00
N GLU A 169 -14.63 -14.76 17.59
CA GLU A 169 -13.22 -15.01 17.38
C GLU A 169 -13.05 -16.50 17.16
N GLY A 170 -12.23 -16.87 16.20
CA GLY A 170 -11.99 -18.27 15.91
C GLY A 170 -10.86 -18.48 14.93
N THR A 171 -10.31 -19.68 15.01
CA THR A 171 -9.32 -20.19 14.07
C THR A 171 -10.06 -20.92 12.94
N MET A 172 -9.77 -20.56 11.70
CA MET A 172 -10.42 -21.09 10.50
C MET A 172 -9.38 -21.51 9.45
N LEU A 173 -9.79 -22.40 8.55
CA LEU A 173 -8.97 -22.84 7.42
C LEU A 173 -9.42 -22.10 6.17
N THR A 174 -8.47 -21.58 5.39
CA THR A 174 -8.69 -20.94 4.09
C THR A 174 -8.72 -21.98 2.95
N GLN A 175 -9.03 -21.54 1.73
CA GLN A 175 -9.10 -22.42 0.55
C GLN A 175 -7.77 -23.12 0.25
N ASP A 176 -6.66 -22.46 0.56
CA ASP A 176 -5.27 -22.89 0.35
C ASP A 176 -4.68 -23.60 1.59
N GLU A 177 -5.54 -24.16 2.44
CA GLU A 177 -5.15 -24.97 3.61
C GLU A 177 -4.34 -24.22 4.67
N ASN A 178 -4.38 -22.88 4.65
CA ASN A 178 -3.73 -22.06 5.66
C ASN A 178 -4.67 -21.80 6.84
N VAL A 179 -4.09 -21.82 8.04
CA VAL A 179 -4.82 -21.56 9.28
C VAL A 179 -4.77 -20.06 9.58
N VAL A 180 -5.92 -19.47 9.87
CA VAL A 180 -6.06 -18.04 10.16
C VAL A 180 -6.84 -17.77 11.43
N ASN A 181 -6.37 -16.81 12.22
CA ASN A 181 -7.13 -16.27 13.33
C ASN A 181 -7.96 -15.09 12.86
N VAL A 182 -9.28 -15.20 13.01
CA VAL A 182 -10.25 -14.23 12.51
C VAL A 182 -11.10 -13.70 13.64
N THR A 183 -11.31 -12.38 13.65
CA THR A 183 -12.23 -11.71 14.56
C THR A 183 -13.26 -10.91 13.77
N LEU A 184 -14.54 -11.14 14.04
CA LEU A 184 -15.67 -10.46 13.43
C LEU A 184 -16.57 -9.86 14.52
N THR A 185 -16.97 -8.62 14.34
CA THR A 185 -17.98 -7.97 15.18
C THR A 185 -19.23 -7.68 14.36
N VAL A 186 -20.36 -8.26 14.73
CA VAL A 186 -21.66 -7.99 14.11
C VAL A 186 -22.46 -7.05 15.00
N GLN A 187 -22.97 -5.97 14.41
CA GLN A 187 -23.90 -5.06 15.04
C GLN A 187 -25.30 -5.39 14.56
N TYR A 188 -26.21 -5.63 15.50
CA TYR A 188 -27.57 -6.05 15.19
C TYR A 188 -28.60 -5.29 16.02
N ARG A 189 -29.84 -5.27 15.55
CA ARG A 189 -30.99 -4.73 16.28
C ARG A 189 -32.20 -5.63 16.08
N VAL A 190 -33.19 -5.52 16.95
CA VAL A 190 -34.44 -6.29 16.80
C VAL A 190 -35.37 -5.52 15.86
N ASP A 191 -35.65 -6.08 14.68
CA ASP A 191 -36.57 -5.48 13.71
C ASP A 191 -38.02 -5.95 13.96
N ASP A 192 -38.22 -7.27 14.17
CA ASP A 192 -39.53 -7.83 14.53
C ASP A 192 -39.49 -8.49 15.92
N PRO A 193 -40.13 -7.86 16.94
CA PRO A 193 -40.14 -8.35 18.30
C PRO A 193 -40.99 -9.61 18.49
N TYR A 194 -41.90 -9.94 17.56
CA TYR A 194 -42.67 -11.18 17.61
C TYR A 194 -41.79 -12.38 17.26
N ASN A 195 -41.15 -12.32 16.09
CA ASN A 195 -40.26 -13.37 15.59
C ASN A 195 -39.07 -13.59 16.53
N TYR A 196 -38.50 -12.51 17.07
CA TYR A 196 -37.38 -12.57 18.02
C TYR A 196 -37.70 -13.31 19.33
N LEU A 197 -38.96 -13.27 19.80
CA LEU A 197 -39.35 -13.91 21.05
C LEU A 197 -39.89 -15.34 20.89
N TYR A 198 -40.36 -15.72 19.70
CA TYR A 198 -41.18 -16.93 19.53
C TYR A 198 -40.76 -17.84 18.39
N MET A 199 -40.03 -17.36 17.40
CA MET A 199 -39.60 -18.20 16.28
C MET A 199 -38.43 -19.10 16.67
N VAL A 200 -37.53 -18.58 17.52
CA VAL A 200 -36.31 -19.24 17.96
C VAL A 200 -36.15 -19.08 19.47
N ASP A 201 -35.66 -20.13 20.15
CA ASP A 201 -35.51 -20.17 21.61
C ASP A 201 -34.40 -19.21 22.11
N ALA A 202 -33.23 -19.25 21.48
CA ALA A 202 -32.07 -18.42 21.83
C ALA A 202 -31.60 -17.59 20.63
N PRO A 203 -32.25 -16.44 20.33
CA PRO A 203 -32.00 -15.68 19.11
C PRO A 203 -30.56 -15.15 19.01
N GLU A 204 -29.93 -14.80 20.13
CA GLU A 204 -28.52 -14.36 20.16
C GLU A 204 -27.53 -15.50 19.86
N THR A 205 -27.81 -16.71 20.38
CA THR A 205 -26.99 -17.90 20.11
C THR A 205 -27.12 -18.32 18.66
N THR A 206 -28.33 -18.33 18.12
CA THR A 206 -28.57 -18.61 16.70
C THR A 206 -27.90 -17.57 15.80
N LEU A 207 -27.92 -16.29 16.18
CA LEU A 207 -27.17 -15.26 15.46
C LEU A 207 -25.66 -15.54 15.49
N ARG A 208 -25.11 -15.95 16.64
CA ARG A 208 -23.70 -16.34 16.79
C ARG A 208 -23.32 -17.51 15.89
N GLU A 209 -24.09 -18.59 15.94
CA GLU A 209 -23.85 -19.79 15.15
C GLU A 209 -23.99 -19.50 13.65
N ALA A 210 -25.03 -18.77 13.25
CA ALA A 210 -25.21 -18.37 11.84
C ALA A 210 -24.08 -17.47 11.34
N THR A 211 -23.60 -16.55 12.19
CA THR A 211 -22.47 -15.67 11.86
C THR A 211 -21.18 -16.47 11.74
N GLU A 212 -20.90 -17.38 12.67
CA GLU A 212 -19.71 -18.23 12.63
C GLU A 212 -19.72 -19.13 11.38
N ALA A 213 -20.87 -19.75 11.07
CA ALA A 213 -21.03 -20.58 9.87
C ALA A 213 -20.84 -19.77 8.58
N SER A 214 -21.44 -18.57 8.51
CA SER A 214 -21.31 -17.68 7.35
C SER A 214 -19.87 -17.21 7.15
N LEU A 215 -19.21 -16.82 8.24
CA LEU A 215 -17.80 -16.40 8.22
C LEU A 215 -16.89 -17.56 7.79
N ARG A 216 -17.09 -18.75 8.37
CA ARG A 216 -16.33 -19.96 8.02
C ARG A 216 -16.53 -20.35 6.57
N PHE A 217 -17.75 -20.23 6.04
CA PHE A 217 -18.04 -20.47 4.63
C PHE A 217 -17.26 -19.51 3.73
N VAL A 218 -17.28 -18.21 4.03
CA VAL A 218 -16.60 -17.19 3.20
C VAL A 218 -15.09 -17.35 3.26
N VAL A 219 -14.52 -17.49 4.47
CA VAL A 219 -13.07 -17.66 4.67
C VAL A 219 -12.57 -18.94 4.00
N GLY A 220 -13.33 -20.04 4.07
CA GLY A 220 -12.96 -21.31 3.42
C GLY A 220 -12.98 -21.28 1.88
N HIS A 221 -13.63 -20.28 1.26
CA HIS A 221 -13.64 -20.09 -0.20
C HIS A 221 -12.66 -19.00 -0.67
N MET A 222 -11.85 -18.45 0.22
CA MET A 222 -10.87 -17.41 -0.09
C MET A 222 -9.47 -17.90 0.24
N LYS A 223 -8.49 -17.40 -0.51
CA LYS A 223 -7.07 -17.65 -0.20
C LYS A 223 -6.62 -16.79 0.97
N MET A 224 -5.60 -17.24 1.68
CA MET A 224 -5.00 -16.52 2.80
C MET A 224 -4.63 -15.07 2.48
N ASP A 225 -3.90 -14.85 1.39
CA ASP A 225 -3.45 -13.53 0.96
C ASP A 225 -4.62 -12.55 0.76
N ASP A 226 -5.72 -13.04 0.20
CA ASP A 226 -6.93 -12.24 0.00
C ASP A 226 -7.56 -11.86 1.33
N VAL A 227 -7.63 -12.80 2.29
CA VAL A 227 -8.22 -12.56 3.61
C VAL A 227 -7.42 -11.54 4.44
N ILE A 228 -6.08 -11.53 4.32
CA ILE A 228 -5.21 -10.59 5.05
C ILE A 228 -5.18 -9.20 4.40
N THR A 229 -5.10 -9.13 3.07
CA THR A 229 -4.77 -7.88 2.36
C THR A 229 -6.01 -7.09 1.95
N THR A 230 -6.55 -7.40 0.78
CA THR A 230 -7.56 -6.61 0.05
C THR A 230 -8.97 -7.12 0.30
N GLY A 231 -9.09 -8.39 0.70
CA GLY A 231 -10.35 -9.09 0.88
C GLY A 231 -11.12 -8.67 2.12
N ARG A 232 -10.61 -7.84 3.04
CA ARG A 232 -11.40 -7.38 4.20
C ARG A 232 -12.77 -6.81 3.81
N SER A 233 -12.83 -6.02 2.73
CA SER A 233 -14.11 -5.45 2.30
C SER A 233 -15.03 -6.48 1.65
N ILE A 234 -14.44 -7.40 0.89
CA ILE A 234 -15.14 -8.46 0.17
C ILE A 234 -15.67 -9.49 1.17
N VAL A 235 -14.85 -9.93 2.12
CA VAL A 235 -15.22 -10.83 3.22
C VAL A 235 -16.36 -10.23 4.02
N ARG A 236 -16.30 -8.94 4.38
CA ARG A 236 -17.39 -8.27 5.11
C ARG A 236 -18.70 -8.35 4.35
N GLU A 237 -18.69 -7.98 3.07
CA GLU A 237 -19.90 -7.94 2.25
C GLU A 237 -20.45 -9.34 1.98
N ASN A 238 -19.60 -10.29 1.59
CA ASN A 238 -19.99 -11.67 1.36
C ASN A 238 -20.51 -12.35 2.63
N THR A 239 -19.87 -12.08 3.78
CA THR A 239 -20.31 -12.61 5.09
C THR A 239 -21.65 -12.00 5.45
N ARG A 240 -21.84 -10.68 5.23
CA ARG A 240 -23.12 -10.01 5.48
C ARG A 240 -24.24 -10.60 4.61
N GLN A 241 -23.99 -10.81 3.31
CA GLN A 241 -24.96 -11.41 2.40
C GLN A 241 -25.29 -12.85 2.78
N MET A 242 -24.28 -13.66 3.11
CA MET A 242 -24.48 -15.04 3.55
C MET A 242 -25.23 -15.12 4.89
N LEU A 243 -24.89 -14.23 5.82
CA LEU A 243 -25.55 -14.14 7.12
C LEU A 243 -27.02 -13.74 6.96
N LEU A 244 -27.33 -12.76 6.12
CA LEU A 244 -28.73 -12.39 5.82
C LEU A 244 -29.50 -13.57 5.22
N LYS A 245 -28.92 -14.25 4.23
CA LYS A 245 -29.53 -15.42 3.60
C LYS A 245 -29.80 -16.55 4.61
N THR A 246 -28.87 -16.76 5.54
CA THR A 246 -28.98 -17.77 6.58
C THR A 246 -30.05 -17.38 7.62
N LEU A 247 -30.07 -16.12 8.07
CA LEU A 247 -31.06 -15.62 9.03
C LEU A 247 -32.48 -15.56 8.47
N GLU A 248 -32.64 -15.32 7.17
CA GLU A 248 -33.94 -15.36 6.49
C GLU A 248 -34.59 -16.75 6.59
N SER A 249 -33.80 -17.83 6.52
CA SER A 249 -34.30 -19.19 6.70
C SER A 249 -34.83 -19.46 8.11
N TYR A 250 -34.23 -18.85 9.13
CA TYR A 250 -34.63 -19.03 10.54
C TYR A 250 -35.71 -18.05 11.00
N ASN A 251 -35.95 -16.97 10.24
CA ASN A 251 -36.91 -15.92 10.57
C ASN A 251 -36.76 -15.41 12.02
N VAL A 252 -35.52 -15.12 12.45
CA VAL A 252 -35.21 -14.74 13.86
C VAL A 252 -35.71 -13.33 14.21
N GLY A 253 -36.14 -12.51 13.23
CA GLY A 253 -36.62 -11.14 13.47
C GLY A 253 -35.51 -10.14 13.85
N ILE A 254 -34.24 -10.49 13.61
CA ILE A 254 -33.07 -9.64 13.85
C ILE A 254 -32.65 -8.95 12.56
N GLY A 255 -32.46 -7.64 12.61
CA GLY A 255 -31.83 -6.85 11.55
C GLY A 255 -30.34 -6.68 11.79
N ILE A 256 -29.53 -6.87 10.75
CA ILE A 256 -28.08 -6.61 10.79
C ILE A 256 -27.85 -5.15 10.41
N VAL A 257 -27.21 -4.39 11.29
CA VAL A 257 -26.86 -2.97 11.04
C VAL A 257 -25.54 -2.88 10.29
N ASP A 258 -24.51 -3.54 10.83
CA ASP A 258 -23.18 -3.54 10.25
C ASP A 258 -22.41 -4.80 10.64
N VAL A 259 -21.45 -5.17 9.81
CA VAL A 259 -20.54 -6.29 10.05
C VAL A 259 -19.14 -5.72 9.95
N ASN A 260 -18.31 -5.90 10.97
CA ASN A 260 -16.94 -5.40 10.97
C ASN A 260 -15.96 -6.56 11.08
N PHE A 261 -15.17 -6.77 10.01
CA PHE A 261 -14.12 -7.77 9.95
C PHE A 261 -12.78 -7.15 10.38
N GLN A 262 -12.19 -7.69 11.44
CA GLN A 262 -10.84 -7.34 11.84
C GLN A 262 -9.84 -8.17 11.03
N SER A 263 -8.68 -7.59 10.72
CA SER A 263 -7.64 -8.23 9.90
C SER A 263 -7.26 -9.61 10.46
N ALA A 264 -7.30 -10.63 9.60
CA ALA A 264 -6.83 -11.96 9.95
C ALA A 264 -5.31 -11.96 10.13
N ARG A 265 -4.81 -12.83 11.00
CA ARG A 265 -3.37 -13.00 11.22
C ARG A 265 -3.00 -14.49 11.13
N PRO A 266 -1.84 -14.82 10.52
CA PRO A 266 -1.27 -16.15 10.63
C PRO A 266 -0.93 -16.50 12.10
N PRO A 267 -0.91 -17.79 12.48
CA PRO A 267 -0.33 -18.24 13.75
C PRO A 267 1.14 -17.82 13.85
N GLU A 268 1.62 -17.54 15.07
CA GLU A 268 3.00 -17.10 15.27
C GLU A 268 4.04 -18.19 14.93
N GLU A 269 3.64 -19.47 15.02
CA GLU A 269 4.51 -20.64 14.82
C GLU A 269 5.11 -20.74 13.41
N VAL A 270 4.40 -20.24 12.39
CA VAL A 270 4.80 -20.38 10.97
C VAL A 270 5.38 -19.10 10.37
N LYS A 271 5.35 -18.00 11.12
CA LYS A 271 5.68 -16.67 10.61
C LYS A 271 7.10 -16.60 10.02
N GLU A 272 8.08 -17.20 10.70
CA GLU A 272 9.49 -17.16 10.28
C GLU A 272 9.70 -17.82 8.91
N SER A 273 9.09 -18.97 8.65
CA SER A 273 9.20 -19.67 7.36
C SER A 273 8.51 -18.93 6.22
N PHE A 274 7.40 -18.25 6.50
CA PHE A 274 6.73 -17.38 5.51
C PHE A 274 7.57 -16.14 5.20
N ASP A 275 8.12 -15.50 6.24
CA ASP A 275 8.99 -14.33 6.08
C ASP A 275 10.24 -14.70 5.24
N ASP A 276 10.78 -15.91 5.41
CA ASP A 276 11.90 -16.41 4.61
C ASP A 276 11.52 -16.68 3.14
N ALA A 277 10.36 -17.31 2.89
CA ALA A 277 9.87 -17.55 1.53
C ALA A 277 9.61 -16.24 0.75
N ILE A 278 9.01 -15.24 1.41
CA ILE A 278 8.79 -13.92 0.83
C ILE A 278 10.13 -13.26 0.50
N LYS A 279 11.09 -13.31 1.43
CA LYS A 279 12.42 -12.77 1.21
C LYS A 279 13.13 -13.43 0.02
N ALA A 280 13.03 -14.75 -0.11
CA ALA A 280 13.60 -15.48 -1.24
C ALA A 280 12.96 -15.05 -2.58
N GLN A 281 11.64 -14.87 -2.62
CA GLN A 281 10.93 -14.40 -3.81
C GLN A 281 11.28 -12.95 -4.16
N GLU A 282 11.42 -12.07 -3.16
CA GLU A 282 11.86 -10.69 -3.35
C GLU A 282 13.30 -10.63 -3.87
N ASP A 283 14.18 -11.49 -3.34
CA ASP A 283 15.57 -11.64 -3.79
C ASP A 283 15.61 -12.11 -5.25
N GLU A 284 14.82 -13.12 -5.63
CA GLU A 284 14.69 -13.59 -7.02
C GLU A 284 14.26 -12.44 -7.95
N GLN A 285 13.20 -11.73 -7.59
CA GLN A 285 12.70 -10.60 -8.36
C GLN A 285 13.71 -9.45 -8.41
N ARG A 286 14.54 -9.27 -7.38
CA ARG A 286 15.64 -8.30 -7.40
C ARG A 286 16.70 -8.73 -8.41
N TYR A 287 17.13 -10.00 -8.39
CA TYR A 287 18.15 -10.51 -9.31
C TYR A 287 17.69 -10.45 -10.77
N ILE A 288 16.43 -10.78 -11.06
CA ILE A 288 15.87 -10.66 -12.41
C ILE A 288 15.91 -9.19 -12.86
N ARG A 289 15.46 -8.25 -12.01
CA ARG A 289 15.47 -6.82 -12.35
C ARG A 289 16.88 -6.27 -12.53
N GLU A 290 17.84 -6.70 -11.73
CA GLU A 290 19.24 -6.29 -11.87
C GLU A 290 19.87 -6.84 -13.17
N ALA A 291 19.59 -8.10 -13.51
CA ALA A 291 20.02 -8.70 -14.76
C ALA A 291 19.42 -7.99 -15.99
N GLU A 292 18.13 -7.67 -15.95
CA GLU A 292 17.46 -6.90 -17.00
C GLU A 292 18.04 -5.47 -17.11
N ALA A 293 18.28 -4.80 -15.99
CA ALA A 293 18.89 -3.47 -15.97
C ALA A 293 20.31 -3.51 -16.56
N TYR A 294 21.09 -4.53 -16.23
CA TYR A 294 22.42 -4.74 -16.79
C TYR A 294 22.36 -4.94 -18.31
N GLN A 295 21.48 -5.81 -18.81
CA GLN A 295 21.29 -6.02 -20.24
C GLN A 295 20.87 -4.73 -20.96
N ARG A 296 19.87 -4.03 -20.41
CA ARG A 296 19.34 -2.77 -20.96
C ARG A 296 20.35 -1.63 -20.92
N SER A 297 21.32 -1.63 -19.99
CA SER A 297 22.37 -0.60 -19.91
C SER A 297 23.51 -0.82 -20.91
N ARG A 298 23.85 -2.08 -21.23
CA ARG A 298 24.95 -2.39 -22.15
C ARG A 298 24.70 -1.98 -23.59
N GLU A 299 23.48 -2.18 -24.09
CA GLU A 299 23.17 -1.88 -25.48
C GLU A 299 23.32 -0.38 -25.82
N PRO A 300 22.79 0.58 -25.03
CA PRO A 300 23.03 2.01 -25.25
C PRO A 300 24.51 2.40 -25.18
N ILE A 301 25.28 1.84 -24.24
CA ILE A 301 26.72 2.12 -24.11
C ILE A 301 27.46 1.65 -25.37
N ALA A 302 27.20 0.41 -25.83
CA ALA A 302 27.82 -0.13 -27.04
C ALA A 302 27.43 0.68 -28.29
N ARG A 303 26.15 1.07 -28.42
CA ARG A 303 25.68 1.94 -29.51
C ARG A 303 26.32 3.32 -29.45
N GLY A 304 26.50 3.88 -28.26
CA GLY A 304 27.17 5.16 -28.03
C GLY A 304 28.63 5.12 -28.45
N GLN A 305 29.37 4.09 -28.02
CA GLN A 305 30.76 3.85 -28.42
C GLN A 305 30.91 3.69 -29.93
N ALA A 306 30.03 2.91 -30.57
CA ALA A 306 30.04 2.73 -32.02
C ALA A 306 29.83 4.07 -32.75
N ARG A 307 28.86 4.88 -32.32
CA ARG A 307 28.62 6.21 -32.88
C ARG A 307 29.78 7.17 -32.64
N GLN A 308 30.41 7.11 -31.47
CA GLN A 308 31.58 7.91 -31.15
C GLN A 308 32.75 7.59 -32.10
N ILE A 309 33.04 6.31 -32.34
CA ILE A 309 34.10 5.89 -33.27
C ILE A 309 33.82 6.41 -34.69
N ILE A 310 32.58 6.27 -35.16
CA ILE A 310 32.18 6.77 -36.49
C ILE A 310 32.34 8.29 -36.57
N ALA A 311 31.88 9.02 -35.56
CA ALA A 311 32.00 10.48 -35.52
C ALA A 311 33.46 10.95 -35.46
N GLN A 312 34.32 10.26 -34.70
CA GLN A 312 35.76 10.52 -34.65
C GLN A 312 36.42 10.26 -36.01
N ALA A 313 36.08 9.16 -36.68
CA ALA A 313 36.60 8.83 -38.00
C ALA A 313 36.17 9.87 -39.06
N GLN A 314 34.91 10.30 -39.02
CA GLN A 314 34.40 11.35 -39.90
C GLN A 314 35.05 12.71 -39.62
N GLY A 315 35.22 13.08 -38.35
CA GLY A 315 35.92 14.30 -37.95
C GLY A 315 37.39 14.30 -38.40
N TYR A 316 38.08 13.16 -38.26
CA TYR A 316 39.44 12.99 -38.76
C TYR A 316 39.49 13.14 -40.29
N ALA A 317 38.64 12.44 -41.03
CA ALA A 317 38.58 12.55 -42.49
C ALA A 317 38.32 14.00 -42.96
N ALA A 318 37.35 14.68 -42.32
CA ALA A 318 37.07 16.08 -42.60
C ALA A 318 38.27 16.99 -42.28
N SER A 319 39.00 16.72 -41.19
CA SER A 319 40.22 17.48 -40.84
C SER A 319 41.34 17.32 -41.87
N ILE A 320 41.52 16.11 -42.42
CA ILE A 320 42.53 15.83 -43.46
C ILE A 320 42.14 16.55 -44.76
N ILE A 321 40.88 16.49 -45.16
CA ILE A 321 40.38 17.20 -46.35
C ILE A 321 40.53 18.72 -46.18
N ALA A 322 40.14 19.25 -45.01
CA ALA A 322 40.28 20.67 -44.71
C ALA A 322 41.74 21.12 -44.74
N LYS A 323 42.65 20.33 -44.17
CA LYS A 323 44.10 20.60 -44.21
C LYS A 323 44.64 20.56 -45.63
N ALA A 324 44.30 19.53 -46.42
CA ALA A 324 44.72 19.44 -47.81
C ALA A 324 44.21 20.62 -48.66
N ASN A 325 42.98 21.07 -48.42
CA ASN A 325 42.42 22.25 -49.09
C ASN A 325 43.11 23.56 -48.64
N ALA A 326 43.47 23.68 -47.36
CA ALA A 326 44.22 24.83 -46.85
C ALA A 326 45.60 24.89 -47.50
N ASP A 327 46.33 23.77 -47.54
CA ASP A 327 47.65 23.66 -48.18
C ASP A 327 47.56 23.98 -49.69
N ALA A 328 46.52 23.50 -50.37
CA ALA A 328 46.30 23.80 -51.79
C ALA A 328 45.96 25.27 -52.04
N ALA A 329 45.14 25.89 -51.17
CA ALA A 329 44.83 27.31 -51.26
C ALA A 329 46.06 28.18 -51.00
N GLU A 330 46.89 27.82 -50.01
CA GLU A 330 48.17 28.45 -49.74
C GLU A 330 49.09 28.39 -50.96
N TYR A 331 49.25 27.19 -51.54
CA TYR A 331 50.05 27.00 -52.76
C TYR A 331 49.54 27.88 -53.92
N ASN A 332 48.23 27.90 -54.18
CA ASN A 332 47.63 28.71 -55.24
C ASN A 332 47.85 30.22 -55.04
N ASN A 333 47.87 30.69 -53.79
CA ASN A 333 48.15 32.09 -53.45
C ASN A 333 49.63 32.45 -53.61
N LEU A 334 50.55 31.51 -53.36
CA LEU A 334 52.00 31.70 -53.45
C LEU A 334 52.54 31.55 -54.88
N LEU A 335 51.94 30.69 -55.70
CA LEU A 335 52.35 30.42 -57.09
C LEU A 335 52.53 31.69 -57.96
N PRO A 336 51.58 32.65 -58.03
CA PRO A 336 51.77 33.86 -58.83
C PRO A 336 52.91 34.75 -58.31
N GLN A 337 53.13 34.77 -57.00
CA GLN A 337 54.22 35.53 -56.38
C GLN A 337 55.58 34.93 -56.75
N PHE A 338 55.67 33.60 -56.78
CA PHE A 338 56.87 32.89 -57.22
C PHE A 338 57.17 33.12 -58.71
N LEU A 339 56.14 33.07 -59.57
CA LEU A 339 56.30 33.30 -61.01
C LEU A 339 56.76 34.73 -61.33
N ALA A 340 56.36 35.72 -60.54
CA ALA A 340 56.77 37.11 -60.73
C ALA A 340 58.28 37.32 -60.54
N ASN A 341 58.89 36.75 -59.48
CA ASN A 341 60.32 36.87 -59.20
C ASN A 341 60.86 35.65 -58.40
N PRO A 342 61.40 34.61 -59.07
CA PRO A 342 61.77 33.36 -58.41
C PRO A 342 62.94 33.46 -57.42
N SER A 343 63.93 34.33 -57.68
CA SER A 343 65.15 34.44 -56.86
C SER A 343 64.88 35.09 -55.50
N VAL A 344 64.12 36.19 -55.49
CA VAL A 344 63.76 36.92 -54.27
C VAL A 344 62.78 36.12 -53.40
N PHE A 345 61.82 35.43 -54.03
CA PHE A 345 60.87 34.60 -53.30
C PHE A 345 61.56 33.45 -52.54
N LYS A 346 62.49 32.72 -53.18
CA LYS A 346 63.23 31.64 -52.52
C LYS A 346 64.05 32.13 -51.32
N GLN A 347 64.73 33.26 -51.47
CA GLN A 347 65.50 33.85 -50.37
C GLN A 347 64.60 34.27 -49.21
N ARG A 348 63.48 34.94 -49.49
CA ARG A 348 62.50 35.32 -48.45
C ARG A 348 61.92 34.11 -47.74
N TYR A 349 61.40 33.14 -48.50
CA TYR A 349 60.78 31.95 -47.93
C TYR A 349 61.77 31.13 -47.10
N TYR A 350 63.03 31.03 -47.53
CA TYR A 350 64.09 30.39 -46.75
C TYR A 350 64.39 31.14 -45.45
N LEU A 351 64.52 32.47 -45.49
CA LEU A 351 64.75 33.28 -44.30
C LEU A 351 63.56 33.21 -43.33
N GLU A 352 62.33 33.13 -43.84
CA GLU A 352 61.11 33.00 -43.03
C GLU A 352 61.00 31.60 -42.40
N ALA A 353 61.26 30.53 -43.17
CA ALA A 353 61.34 29.17 -42.64
C ALA A 353 62.47 29.01 -41.60
N MET A 354 63.63 29.64 -41.83
CA MET A 354 64.70 29.69 -40.85
C MET A 354 64.31 30.53 -39.63
N ALA A 355 63.60 31.64 -39.80
CA ALA A 355 63.13 32.46 -38.68
C ALA A 355 62.10 31.70 -37.82
N GLU A 356 61.18 30.95 -38.42
CA GLU A 356 60.22 30.10 -37.70
C GLU A 356 60.92 28.94 -36.99
N LEU A 357 61.85 28.26 -37.68
CA LEU A 357 62.65 27.19 -37.08
C LEU A 357 63.48 27.73 -35.91
N TYR A 358 64.24 28.81 -36.11
CA TYR A 358 65.07 29.44 -35.06
C TYR A 358 64.24 30.06 -33.94
N GLY A 359 63.02 30.53 -34.22
CA GLY A 359 62.06 31.02 -33.24
C GLY A 359 61.47 29.89 -32.37
N ASN A 360 61.27 28.71 -32.94
CA ASN A 360 60.75 27.54 -32.24
C ASN A 360 61.84 26.65 -31.60
N THR A 361 63.11 26.79 -32.00
CA THR A 361 64.22 26.10 -31.33
C THR A 361 64.64 26.85 -30.04
N PRO A 362 64.80 26.15 -28.91
CA PRO A 362 65.27 26.78 -27.68
C PRO A 362 66.71 27.28 -27.84
N LYS A 363 66.92 28.59 -27.68
CA LYS A 363 68.23 29.25 -27.74
C LYS A 363 69.10 28.82 -26.55
N VAL A 364 70.17 28.06 -26.80
CA VAL A 364 71.20 27.73 -25.80
C VAL A 364 72.36 28.73 -25.95
N ILE A 365 72.59 29.55 -24.94
CA ILE A 365 73.69 30.52 -24.90
C ILE A 365 74.80 29.94 -24.04
N MET A 366 75.97 29.66 -24.63
CA MET A 366 77.19 29.32 -23.89
C MET A 366 78.10 30.54 -23.85
N GLN A 367 78.39 31.04 -22.66
CA GLN A 367 79.34 32.12 -22.42
C GLN A 367 80.51 31.56 -21.59
N ASP A 368 81.74 31.85 -22.04
CA ASP A 368 82.96 31.24 -21.51
C ASP A 368 83.06 31.31 -19.98
N ASN A 369 83.35 30.12 -19.42
CA ASN A 369 83.82 29.80 -18.08
C ASN A 369 82.85 29.70 -16.89
N ASN A 370 81.53 29.61 -17.08
CA ASN A 370 80.71 28.88 -16.10
C ASN A 370 79.43 28.32 -16.73
N ALA A 371 79.41 27.01 -16.97
CA ALA A 371 78.31 26.30 -17.60
C ALA A 371 77.08 26.25 -16.68
N ILE A 372 76.17 27.22 -16.83
CA ILE A 372 74.78 27.05 -16.40
C ILE A 372 73.99 26.70 -17.66
N THR A 373 73.86 25.39 -17.90
CA THR A 373 73.00 24.82 -18.92
C THR A 373 71.55 25.13 -18.56
N PHE A 374 71.00 26.26 -19.01
CA PHE A 374 69.57 26.52 -18.91
C PHE A 374 68.86 25.71 -19.99
N LEU A 375 68.75 24.40 -19.77
CA LEU A 375 67.83 23.54 -20.50
C LEU A 375 66.44 23.80 -19.88
N PRO A 376 65.48 24.42 -20.58
CA PRO A 376 64.13 24.55 -20.08
C PRO A 376 63.46 23.17 -20.13
N LEU A 377 63.75 22.32 -19.13
CA LEU A 377 63.08 21.03 -18.91
C LEU A 377 61.56 21.22 -18.84
N ASP A 378 61.12 22.36 -18.31
CA ASP A 378 59.71 22.76 -18.20
C ASP A 378 59.00 22.89 -19.56
N LYS A 379 59.73 23.28 -20.63
CA LYS A 379 59.18 23.36 -21.99
C LYS A 379 59.24 22.04 -22.75
N LEU A 380 60.15 21.13 -22.40
CA LEU A 380 60.20 19.77 -22.95
C LEU A 380 59.14 18.84 -22.32
N LEU A 381 58.80 19.05 -21.05
CA LEU A 381 57.77 18.30 -20.34
C LEU A 381 56.34 18.79 -20.64
N SER A 382 56.16 20.01 -21.13
CA SER A 382 54.83 20.58 -21.45
C SER A 382 54.32 20.25 -22.84
N THR A 383 55.17 19.90 -23.82
CA THR A 383 54.72 19.45 -25.16
C THR A 383 54.07 18.06 -25.13
N GLY A 384 54.18 17.32 -24.03
CA GLY A 384 53.50 16.04 -23.79
C GLY A 384 52.17 16.13 -23.03
N LYS A 385 51.72 17.34 -22.65
CA LYS A 385 50.47 17.53 -21.88
C LYS A 385 49.52 18.45 -22.63
N ALA A 386 48.57 17.84 -23.34
CA ALA A 386 47.36 18.52 -23.80
C ALA A 386 46.62 19.16 -22.60
N PRO A 387 45.95 20.31 -22.79
CA PRO A 387 45.27 21.02 -21.72
C PRO A 387 43.93 20.35 -21.40
N THR A 388 43.89 19.59 -20.30
CA THR A 388 42.63 19.33 -19.58
C THR A 388 42.61 20.26 -18.37
N GLN A 389 42.09 21.48 -18.55
CA GLN A 389 41.74 22.33 -17.41
C GLN A 389 40.49 21.77 -16.75
N VAL A 390 40.67 21.16 -15.57
CA VAL A 390 39.59 20.95 -14.60
C VAL A 390 39.67 22.13 -13.63
N LYS A 391 38.66 22.99 -13.68
CA LYS A 391 38.42 24.06 -12.70
C LYS A 391 37.85 23.40 -11.44
N GLN A 392 38.58 23.50 -10.34
CA GLN A 392 38.11 23.08 -9.02
C GLN A 392 37.20 24.18 -8.47
N GLY A 393 35.92 23.86 -8.34
CA GLY A 393 34.94 24.59 -7.53
C GLY A 393 34.39 23.60 -6.50
N ASP A 394 34.45 23.99 -5.24
CA ASP A 394 33.93 23.32 -4.06
C ASP A 394 32.52 22.72 -4.24
N GLY A 395 32.30 21.55 -3.64
CA GLY A 395 30.96 21.01 -3.42
C GLY A 395 30.88 19.48 -3.44
N SER A 396 31.11 18.88 -2.28
CA SER A 396 30.85 17.46 -1.96
C SER A 396 29.52 16.95 -2.51
N LEU A 397 29.54 15.91 -3.34
CA LEU A 397 28.40 15.03 -3.62
C LEU A 397 28.90 13.59 -3.89
N LEU A 398 29.29 12.90 -2.82
CA LEU A 398 28.96 11.48 -2.68
C LEU A 398 28.09 11.38 -1.42
N GLN A 399 26.78 11.52 -1.61
CA GLN A 399 25.78 11.09 -0.65
C GLN A 399 25.13 9.81 -1.18
N ASP A 400 25.28 8.77 -0.37
CA ASP A 400 24.56 7.50 -0.30
C ASP A 400 23.10 7.54 -0.82
N PRO A 401 22.64 6.60 -1.66
CA PRO A 401 21.24 6.49 -2.02
C PRO A 401 20.49 5.65 -0.99
N ASN A 402 20.15 6.25 0.15
CA ASN A 402 19.05 5.76 0.97
C ASN A 402 18.45 6.90 1.81
N GLN A 403 17.43 7.59 1.25
CA GLN A 403 16.17 8.00 1.90
C GLN A 403 15.36 9.01 1.06
N ALA A 404 14.11 8.62 0.78
CA ALA A 404 12.86 9.40 0.78
C ALA A 404 12.68 10.74 0.01
N GLN A 405 11.86 10.67 -1.07
CA GLN A 405 10.55 11.36 -1.31
C GLN A 405 10.41 12.93 -1.32
N PRO A 406 9.30 13.51 -1.84
CA PRO A 406 9.36 14.42 -3.00
C PRO A 406 8.83 15.84 -2.74
N THR A 407 9.35 16.85 -3.44
CA THR A 407 8.62 18.13 -3.59
C THR A 407 8.75 18.74 -4.99
N THR A 408 7.58 19.06 -5.52
CA THR A 408 7.27 19.73 -6.79
C THR A 408 7.71 21.20 -6.77
N PRO A 409 8.08 21.79 -7.92
CA PRO A 409 8.00 23.24 -8.07
C PRO A 409 6.96 23.64 -9.13
N THR A 410 5.98 24.41 -8.65
CA THR A 410 5.08 25.31 -9.37
C THR A 410 5.88 26.41 -10.09
N PRO A 411 5.52 26.84 -11.32
CA PRO A 411 6.07 28.06 -11.89
C PRO A 411 5.25 29.29 -11.48
N SER A 412 5.95 30.33 -11.04
CA SER A 412 5.45 31.67 -10.75
C SER A 412 5.45 32.53 -12.02
N TYR A 413 4.31 33.13 -12.36
CA TYR A 413 4.19 34.24 -13.32
C TYR A 413 3.76 35.50 -12.56
N ALA A 414 4.45 36.61 -12.82
CA ALA A 414 4.02 37.95 -12.44
C ALA A 414 3.42 38.69 -13.64
N PRO A 415 2.54 39.70 -13.43
CA PRO A 415 1.46 40.03 -14.36
C PRO A 415 1.76 41.27 -15.21
N THR A 416 1.09 41.37 -16.35
CA THR A 416 0.76 42.67 -16.97
C THR A 416 -0.59 42.58 -17.67
N THR A 417 -1.50 43.44 -17.22
CA THR A 417 -2.86 43.62 -17.69
C THR A 417 -2.84 44.57 -18.90
N THR A 418 -3.59 44.27 -19.96
CA THR A 418 -4.47 45.24 -20.66
C THR A 418 -5.29 44.56 -21.77
N THR A 419 -6.52 45.06 -21.86
CA THR A 419 -7.73 44.64 -22.59
C THR A 419 -7.63 44.59 -24.13
N PRO A 420 -8.52 43.83 -24.82
CA PRO A 420 -8.63 43.80 -26.27
C PRO A 420 -9.72 44.74 -26.80
N THR A 421 -9.55 45.28 -28.01
CA THR A 421 -10.65 45.67 -28.90
C THR A 421 -10.16 45.70 -30.36
N THR A 422 -10.87 44.93 -31.18
CA THR A 422 -11.26 45.12 -32.58
C THR A 422 -10.54 46.20 -33.40
N THR A 423 -10.04 45.87 -34.59
CA THR A 423 -10.57 46.27 -35.92
C THR A 423 -9.54 45.97 -37.03
N THR A 424 -10.04 45.44 -38.14
CA THR A 424 -9.44 45.20 -39.47
C THR A 424 -8.67 46.43 -40.00
N PRO A 425 -7.67 46.26 -40.89
CA PRO A 425 -7.96 46.46 -42.31
C PRO A 425 -7.26 45.50 -43.31
N ALA A 426 -7.94 45.44 -44.45
CA ALA A 426 -7.66 44.90 -45.78
C ALA A 426 -6.20 44.75 -46.30
N ALA A 427 -6.09 43.72 -47.16
CA ALA A 427 -5.40 43.66 -48.45
C ALA A 427 -3.86 43.62 -48.50
N THR A 428 -3.33 42.48 -48.99
CA THR A 428 -2.55 42.41 -50.24
C THR A 428 -2.51 40.96 -50.76
N ASP A 429 -2.69 40.88 -52.06
CA ASP A 429 -2.81 39.76 -52.98
C ASP A 429 -1.44 39.17 -53.38
N ASN A 430 -1.25 37.84 -53.34
CA ASN A 430 -0.59 37.08 -54.43
C ASN A 430 -0.49 35.55 -54.19
N ARG A 431 -1.10 34.81 -55.13
CA ARG A 431 -0.67 33.58 -55.83
C ARG A 431 -0.43 32.23 -55.10
N SER A 432 -1.41 31.34 -55.34
CA SER A 432 -1.33 29.95 -55.88
C SER A 432 -0.58 28.85 -55.07
N PRO A 433 -1.14 27.63 -54.96
CA PRO A 433 -1.11 26.68 -56.09
C PRO A 433 -2.40 25.87 -56.34
N VAL A 434 -2.42 25.27 -57.54
CA VAL A 434 -3.47 24.50 -58.21
C VAL A 434 -3.46 23.01 -57.81
N THR A 435 -4.58 22.34 -58.13
CA THR A 435 -4.95 20.89 -58.10
C THR A 435 -5.81 20.52 -56.87
N ARG A 436 -6.96 19.86 -56.98
CA ARG A 436 -7.54 18.91 -57.94
C ARG A 436 -9.08 18.89 -57.69
N ASP A 437 -9.90 19.05 -58.72
CA ASP A 437 -10.83 18.02 -59.25
C ASP A 437 -12.02 17.61 -58.34
N GLY A 438 -13.23 17.62 -58.92
CA GLY A 438 -14.35 16.81 -58.44
C GLY A 438 -15.62 17.50 -57.94
N SER A 439 -16.58 17.72 -58.85
CA SER A 439 -18.05 17.75 -58.65
C SER A 439 -18.75 18.99 -58.04
N ARG A 440 -19.29 19.80 -58.96
CA ARG A 440 -20.56 20.57 -58.83
C ARG A 440 -21.71 19.58 -58.54
N THR A 441 -22.81 19.88 -57.87
CA THR A 441 -23.81 20.93 -58.18
C THR A 441 -24.88 20.92 -57.07
N ALA A 442 -25.14 22.05 -56.42
CA ALA A 442 -26.45 22.34 -55.78
C ALA A 442 -27.36 22.98 -56.85
N PRO A 443 -28.71 22.97 -56.73
CA PRO A 443 -29.40 24.00 -55.92
C PRO A 443 -30.65 23.45 -55.17
N SER A 444 -30.95 23.88 -53.94
CA SER A 444 -31.72 25.09 -53.58
C SER A 444 -33.15 25.13 -54.17
N ARG A 445 -34.17 24.89 -53.34
CA ARG A 445 -35.19 25.89 -52.89
C ARG A 445 -36.45 25.26 -52.28
N PHE A 446 -36.98 25.99 -51.28
CA PHE A 446 -38.40 26.26 -50.99
C PHE A 446 -39.20 25.39 -49.99
N ASN A 447 -39.30 25.95 -48.77
CA ASN A 447 -40.50 26.51 -48.11
C ASN A 447 -41.66 25.62 -47.61
N THR A 448 -41.95 25.85 -46.32
CA THR A 448 -43.23 25.97 -45.62
C THR A 448 -44.07 24.74 -45.21
N ARG A 449 -44.40 24.80 -43.90
CA ARG A 449 -45.68 24.51 -43.23
C ARG A 449 -45.94 23.08 -42.76
N GLY A 450 -46.28 22.98 -41.47
CA GLY A 450 -46.93 21.81 -40.90
C GLY A 450 -46.91 21.82 -39.38
N SER A 451 -47.90 22.48 -38.79
CA SER A 451 -48.29 22.38 -37.38
C SER A 451 -48.46 20.95 -36.90
N ASN A 452 -47.95 20.65 -35.71
CA ASN A 452 -48.73 20.13 -34.56
C ASN A 452 -47.92 20.26 -33.27
#